data_AF-A0A917H4I9-F1
#
_entry.id   AF-A0A917H4I9-F1
#
_cell.length_a   1.000
_cell.length_b   1.000
_cell.length_c   1.000
_cell.angle_alpha   90.00
_cell.angle_beta   90.00
_cell.angle_gamma   90.00
#
_symmetry.space_group_name_H-M   'P 1'
#
loop_
_entity.id
_entity.type
_entity.pdbx_description
1 polymer ?
#
loop_
_entity_poly.entity_id
_entity_poly.type
_entity_poly.pdbx_seq_one_letter_code
_entity_poly.pdbx_strand_id
1 'polypeptide(L)'
;MTTTAFDHTAPHEHPVPLRTPGSRLGPGEDFPEDLTRLGMAELQVLHSRITRQLDHDYLTDPAGPHAATMDRCQDLQDELNTRDTA
;
A
#
# COMPACT_ATOMS: atom_id res chain seq x y z
N MET A 1 -15.62 38.19 38.97
CA MET A 1 -16.03 36.99 38.22
C MET A 1 -14.76 36.28 37.78
N THR A 2 -14.52 35.09 38.32
CA THR A 2 -13.30 34.29 38.11
C THR A 2 -13.59 33.31 36.99
N THR A 3 -12.83 33.36 35.89
CA THR A 3 -12.85 32.32 34.85
C THR A 3 -11.45 31.74 34.78
N THR A 4 -11.37 30.48 35.20
CA THR A 4 -10.23 29.57 35.13
C THR A 4 -9.97 29.10 33.70
N ALA A 5 -8.70 29.15 33.33
CA ALA A 5 -7.90 28.21 32.53
C ALA A 5 -8.61 27.23 31.57
N PHE A 6 -8.14 27.23 30.31
CA PHE A 6 -7.75 26.01 29.61
C PHE A 6 -6.46 26.30 28.83
N ASP A 7 -5.35 25.86 29.42
CA ASP A 7 -4.07 25.76 28.73
C ASP A 7 -4.25 24.74 27.61
N HIS A 8 -4.09 25.18 26.36
CA HIS A 8 -4.25 24.34 25.18
C HIS A 8 -3.02 23.46 25.08
N THR A 9 -3.10 22.32 25.77
CA THR A 9 -2.11 21.24 25.73
C THR A 9 -1.78 20.92 24.27
N ALA A 10 -0.49 20.99 23.95
CA ALA A 10 0.08 20.61 22.66
C ALA A 10 -0.51 19.28 22.17
N PRO A 11 -0.75 19.11 20.86
CA PRO A 11 -1.23 17.84 20.34
C PRO A 11 -0.25 16.74 20.74
N HIS A 12 -0.77 15.73 21.43
CA HIS A 12 -0.03 14.52 21.73
C HIS A 12 0.39 13.89 20.41
N GLU A 13 1.62 14.13 19.98
CA GLU A 13 2.28 13.30 18.99
C GLU A 13 2.43 11.92 19.64
N HIS A 14 1.43 11.07 19.43
CA HIS A 14 1.59 9.66 19.70
C HIS A 14 2.77 9.19 18.87
N PRO A 15 3.84 8.66 19.47
CA PRO A 15 4.88 8.02 18.69
C PRO A 15 4.21 6.88 17.94
N VAL A 16 4.06 7.05 16.62
CA VAL A 16 3.61 5.98 15.73
C VAL A 16 4.48 4.78 16.06
N PRO A 17 3.92 3.66 16.55
CA PRO A 17 4.73 2.50 16.82
C PRO A 17 5.43 2.16 15.51
N LEU A 18 6.76 2.17 15.50
CA LEU A 18 7.56 1.62 14.41
C LEU A 18 7.20 0.13 14.32
N ARG A 19 6.12 -0.19 13.60
CA ARG A 19 5.73 -1.56 13.34
C ARG A 19 6.84 -2.12 12.48
N THR A 20 7.56 -3.10 13.01
CA THR A 20 8.46 -3.91 12.19
C THR A 20 7.64 -4.36 10.98
N PRO A 21 8.09 -4.06 9.75
CA PRO A 21 7.29 -4.33 8.56
C PRO A 21 6.92 -5.81 8.55
N GLY A 22 5.63 -6.09 8.34
CA GLY A 22 5.15 -7.46 8.28
C GLY A 22 5.80 -8.23 7.14
N SER A 23 5.71 -9.56 7.17
CA SER A 23 6.15 -10.42 6.07
C SER A 23 5.33 -10.23 4.78
N ARG A 24 4.26 -9.44 4.84
CA ARG A 24 3.33 -9.03 3.78
C ARG A 24 3.16 -7.52 3.79
N LEU A 25 2.61 -6.98 2.69
CA LEU A 25 2.26 -5.56 2.59
C LEU A 25 0.82 -5.34 3.08
N GLY A 26 0.65 -4.63 4.18
CA GLY A 26 -0.68 -4.35 4.75
C GLY A 26 -1.34 -3.13 4.11
N PRO A 27 -2.69 -3.01 4.14
CA PRO A 27 -3.41 -1.89 3.52
C PRO A 27 -3.16 -0.52 4.16
N GLY A 28 -2.57 -0.49 5.37
CA GLY A 28 -2.18 0.73 6.07
C GLY A 28 -0.68 0.97 6.09
N GLU A 29 0.08 0.23 5.29
CA GLU A 29 1.52 0.46 5.15
C GLU A 29 1.80 1.36 3.94
N ASP A 30 2.71 2.32 4.12
CA ASP A 30 3.10 3.22 3.05
C ASP A 30 3.83 2.44 1.93
N PHE A 31 3.42 2.69 0.70
CA PHE A 31 4.10 2.18 -0.49
C PHE A 31 5.07 3.25 -1.02
N PRO A 32 6.30 2.89 -1.42
CA PRO A 32 7.26 3.87 -1.93
C PRO A 32 6.72 4.58 -3.17
N GLU A 33 6.70 5.91 -3.15
CA GLU A 33 6.27 6.73 -4.31
C GLU A 33 7.24 6.61 -5.49
N ASP A 34 8.53 6.33 -5.21
CA ASP A 34 9.59 6.24 -6.21
C ASP A 34 10.44 4.98 -5.99
N LEU A 35 10.23 3.99 -6.86
CA LEU A 35 10.96 2.72 -6.84
C LEU A 35 12.43 2.87 -7.26
N THR A 36 12.79 3.94 -7.98
CA THR A 36 14.16 4.15 -8.48
C THR A 36 15.14 4.51 -7.37
N ARG A 37 14.62 4.92 -6.22
CA ARG A 37 15.39 5.30 -5.03
C ARG A 37 15.70 4.13 -4.11
N LEU A 38 15.10 2.97 -4.35
CA LEU A 38 15.34 1.76 -3.58
C LEU A 38 16.62 1.08 -4.04
N GLY A 39 17.45 0.67 -3.08
CA GLY A 39 18.54 -0.25 -3.36
C GLY A 39 18.01 -1.63 -3.79
N MET A 40 18.84 -2.40 -4.49
CA MET A 40 18.46 -3.74 -4.96
C MET A 40 17.91 -4.65 -3.85
N ALA A 41 18.54 -4.62 -2.67
CA ALA A 41 18.09 -5.44 -1.53
C ALA A 41 16.70 -5.01 -1.02
N GLU A 42 16.43 -3.70 -0.94
CA GLU A 42 15.14 -3.16 -0.51
C GLU A 42 14.05 -3.51 -1.53
N LEU A 43 14.37 -3.45 -2.82
CA LEU A 43 13.48 -3.83 -3.91
C LEU A 43 13.14 -5.33 -3.87
N GLN A 44 14.12 -6.19 -3.58
CA GLN A 44 13.91 -7.63 -3.39
C GLN A 44 13.02 -7.92 -2.18
N VAL A 45 13.23 -7.21 -1.06
CA VAL A 45 12.38 -7.34 0.14
C VAL A 45 10.95 -6.89 -0.18
N LEU A 46 10.78 -5.73 -0.84
CA LEU A 46 9.48 -5.23 -1.26
C LEU A 46 8.77 -6.23 -2.17
N HIS A 47 9.47 -6.75 -3.17
CA HIS A 47 8.93 -7.77 -4.07
C HIS A 47 8.48 -9.02 -3.32
N SER A 48 9.29 -9.53 -2.39
CA SER A 48 8.94 -10.70 -1.58
C SER A 48 7.66 -10.48 -0.76
N ARG A 49 7.48 -9.27 -0.21
CA ARG A 49 6.28 -8.90 0.57
C ARG A 49 5.04 -8.79 -0.29
N ILE A 50 5.16 -8.22 -1.49
CA ILE A 50 4.07 -8.14 -2.48
C ILE A 50 3.64 -9.55 -2.89
N THR A 51 4.58 -10.42 -3.26
CA THR A 51 4.25 -11.81 -3.67
C THR A 51 3.52 -12.56 -2.56
N ARG A 52 3.99 -12.45 -1.30
CA ARG A 52 3.30 -13.09 -0.17
C ARG A 52 1.90 -12.52 0.10
N GLN A 53 1.69 -11.24 -0.18
CA GLN A 53 0.37 -10.63 -0.05
C GLN A 53 -0.57 -11.14 -1.16
N LEU A 54 -0.10 -11.19 -2.40
CA LEU A 54 -0.84 -11.76 -3.53
C LEU A 54 -1.17 -13.24 -3.32
N ASP A 55 -0.20 -14.05 -2.87
CA ASP A 55 -0.41 -15.46 -2.53
C ASP A 55 -1.48 -15.61 -1.46
N HIS A 56 -1.43 -14.78 -0.41
CA HIS A 56 -2.44 -14.79 0.63
C HIS A 56 -3.82 -14.45 0.07
N ASP A 57 -3.93 -13.40 -0.73
CA ASP A 57 -5.22 -12.95 -1.24
C ASP A 57 -5.82 -13.99 -2.20
N TYR A 58 -4.98 -14.62 -3.03
CA TYR A 58 -5.42 -15.73 -3.89
C TYR A 58 -5.86 -16.98 -3.10
N LEU A 59 -5.14 -17.32 -2.02
CA LEU A 59 -5.46 -18.48 -1.18
C LEU A 59 -6.66 -18.25 -0.25
N THR A 60 -6.91 -17.01 0.16
CA THR A 60 -7.96 -16.66 1.11
C THR A 60 -9.24 -16.16 0.44
N ASP A 61 -9.14 -15.60 -0.76
CA ASP A 61 -10.27 -15.29 -1.62
C ASP A 61 -10.18 -16.10 -2.93
N PRO A 62 -10.64 -17.36 -2.93
CA PRO A 62 -10.56 -18.24 -4.10
C PRO A 62 -11.44 -17.78 -5.27
N ALA A 63 -12.37 -16.83 -5.04
CA ALA A 63 -13.12 -16.21 -6.13
C ALA A 63 -12.25 -15.21 -6.93
N GLY A 64 -11.09 -14.83 -6.39
CA GLY A 64 -10.19 -13.86 -6.97
C GLY A 64 -10.76 -12.45 -7.00
N PRO A 65 -10.12 -11.51 -7.71
CA PRO A 65 -10.65 -10.17 -7.88
C PRO A 65 -12.05 -10.21 -8.48
N HIS A 66 -12.93 -9.34 -8.00
CA HIS A 66 -14.30 -9.22 -8.54
C HIS A 66 -14.26 -9.06 -10.09
N ALA A 67 -15.15 -9.74 -10.81
CA ALA A 67 -15.15 -9.78 -12.29
C ALA A 67 -15.07 -8.39 -12.94
N ALA A 68 -15.84 -7.42 -12.43
CA ALA A 68 -15.80 -6.03 -12.91
C ALA A 68 -14.42 -5.34 -12.75
N THR A 69 -13.61 -5.74 -11.78
CA THR A 69 -12.23 -5.27 -11.62
C THR A 69 -11.35 -5.85 -12.72
N MET A 70 -11.53 -7.13 -13.06
CA MET A 70 -10.78 -7.80 -14.12
C MET A 70 -11.11 -7.22 -15.49
N ASP A 71 -12.39 -6.95 -15.79
CA ASP A 71 -12.82 -6.33 -17.04
C ASP A 71 -12.14 -4.97 -17.26
N ARG A 72 -12.17 -4.10 -16.25
CA ARG A 72 -11.51 -2.80 -16.31
C ARG A 72 -9.98 -2.93 -16.46
N CYS A 73 -9.38 -3.95 -15.85
CA CYS A 73 -7.96 -4.22 -15.97
C CYS A 73 -7.57 -4.58 -17.42
N GLN A 74 -8.44 -5.34 -18.10
CA GLN A 74 -8.26 -5.67 -19.51
C GLN A 74 -8.39 -4.43 -20.39
N ASP A 75 -9.43 -3.62 -20.20
CA ASP A 75 -9.63 -2.38 -20.96
C ASP A 75 -8.41 -1.45 -20.87
N LEU A 76 -7.84 -1.31 -19.67
CA LEU A 76 -6.65 -0.48 -19.43
C LEU A 76 -5.40 -1.05 -20.11
N GLN A 77 -5.20 -2.37 -20.08
CA GLN A 77 -4.08 -3.01 -20.76
C GLN A 77 -4.16 -2.82 -22.27
N ASP A 78 -5.35 -2.96 -22.86
CA ASP A 78 -5.56 -2.79 -24.30
C ASP A 78 -5.25 -1.34 -24.73
N GLU A 79 -5.69 -0.36 -23.96
CA GLU A 79 -5.38 1.06 -24.21
C GLU A 79 -3.87 1.35 -24.05
N LEU A 80 -3.22 0.84 -23.01
CA LEU A 80 -1.77 1.05 -22.81
C LEU A 80 -0.95 0.39 -23.93
N ASN A 81 -1.28 -0.84 -24.32
CA ASN A 81 -0.64 -1.52 -25.45
C ASN A 81 -0.83 -0.75 -26.76
N THR A 82 -2.00 -0.14 -26.96
CA THR A 82 -2.27 0.69 -28.14
C THR A 82 -1.37 1.93 -28.15
N ARG A 83 -1.14 2.57 -27.00
CA ARG A 83 -0.23 3.72 -26.88
C ARG A 83 1.23 3.36 -27.08
N ASP A 84 1.66 2.21 -26.56
CA ASP A 84 3.06 1.75 -26.71
C ASP A 84 3.40 1.33 -28.14
N THR A 85 2.39 1.02 -28.97
CA THR A 85 2.55 0.60 -30.36
C THR A 85 2.20 1.68 -31.39
N ALA A 86 1.83 2.89 -30.95
CA ALA A 86 1.53 4.06 -31.78
C ALA A 86 2.73 5.01 -31.91
#